data_AF-K6CQS6-F1
#
_entry.id   AF-K6CQS6-F1
#
_cell.length_a   1.000
_cell.length_b   1.000
_cell.length_c   1.000
_cell.angle_alpha   90.00
_cell.angle_beta   90.00
_cell.angle_gamma   90.00
#
_symmetry.space_group_name_H-M   'P 1'
#
loop_
_entity.id
_entity.type
_entity.pdbx_description
1 polymer ?
#
loop_
_entity_poly.entity_id
_entity_poly.type
_entity_poly.pdbx_seq_one_letter_code
_entity_poly.pdbx_strand_id
1 'polypeptide(L)'
;MKKFIYFLFGKPYTKSKLFSISYWITVGFYFFVVTVSVVQTVIYGGWISLLFLAIIFPVLFRIVYKVNYNILKGLKGMNKQAILILGLVFGLFTVGMFAIALLFGDNVSIGSSKSVINGEVKLSIGSLKGYHDVESFDVTKNRTVSIPYIASVGEGSFYMYVRGFQKYCMGRRNH
;
A
#
# COMPACT_ATOMS: atom_id res chain seq x y z
N MET A 1 11.48 15.35 -28.14
CA MET A 1 10.73 14.43 -27.25
C MET A 1 11.12 12.96 -27.39
N LYS A 2 11.13 12.36 -28.60
CA LYS A 2 11.48 10.93 -28.77
C LYS A 2 12.85 10.52 -28.21
N LYS A 3 13.87 11.39 -28.32
CA LYS A 3 15.22 11.15 -27.74
C LYS A 3 15.20 10.98 -26.22
N PHE A 4 14.40 11.79 -25.51
CA PHE A 4 14.26 11.70 -24.06
C PHE A 4 13.52 10.42 -23.64
N ILE A 5 12.43 10.07 -24.35
CA ILE A 5 11.70 8.82 -24.12
C ILE A 5 12.62 7.62 -24.33
N TYR A 6 13.44 7.61 -25.39
CA TYR A 6 14.42 6.54 -25.60
C TYR A 6 15.52 6.54 -24.54
N PHE A 7 15.90 7.71 -24.04
CA PHE A 7 16.82 7.84 -22.92
C PHE A 7 16.23 7.40 -21.58
N LEU A 8 14.90 7.33 -21.40
CA LEU A 8 14.27 6.82 -20.18
C LEU A 8 13.87 5.36 -20.30
N PHE A 9 13.19 4.99 -21.39
CA PHE A 9 12.55 3.68 -21.57
C PHE A 9 13.32 2.74 -22.52
N GLY A 10 14.41 3.20 -23.12
CA GLY A 10 15.12 2.46 -24.16
C GLY A 10 14.43 2.55 -25.52
N LYS A 11 15.02 1.95 -26.56
CA LYS A 11 14.46 2.00 -27.92
C LYS A 11 13.36 0.94 -28.09
N PRO A 12 12.23 1.26 -28.75
CA PRO A 12 11.18 0.30 -29.02
C PRO A 12 11.65 -0.78 -30.00
N TYR A 13 11.15 -2.01 -29.81
CA TYR A 13 11.38 -3.09 -30.77
C TYR A 13 10.40 -3.00 -31.93
N THR A 14 10.92 -2.80 -33.14
CA THR A 14 10.10 -2.48 -34.33
C THR A 14 9.71 -3.70 -35.17
N LYS A 15 10.32 -4.88 -34.96
CA LYS A 15 10.01 -6.06 -35.81
C LYS A 15 8.67 -6.72 -35.50
N SER A 16 8.08 -6.48 -34.32
CA SER A 16 6.75 -6.98 -33.97
C SER A 16 5.84 -5.78 -33.69
N LYS A 17 4.75 -5.67 -34.46
CA LYS A 17 3.76 -4.58 -34.30
C LYS A 17 3.19 -4.56 -32.88
N LEU A 18 2.91 -5.72 -32.29
CA LEU A 18 2.37 -5.82 -30.92
C LEU A 18 3.33 -5.27 -29.86
N PHE A 19 4.63 -5.60 -29.95
CA PHE A 19 5.64 -5.10 -29.01
C PHE A 19 5.87 -3.59 -29.13
N SER A 20 5.77 -3.05 -30.35
CA SER A 20 5.87 -1.61 -30.56
C SER A 20 4.64 -0.89 -30.01
N ILE A 21 3.42 -1.43 -30.22
CA ILE A 21 2.18 -0.84 -29.70
C ILE A 21 2.17 -0.89 -28.18
N SER A 22 2.46 -2.06 -27.58
CA SER A 22 2.53 -2.23 -26.14
C SER A 22 3.56 -1.29 -25.49
N TYR A 23 4.71 -1.06 -26.14
CA TYR A 23 5.70 -0.09 -25.68
C TYR A 23 5.09 1.31 -25.59
N TRP A 24 4.45 1.81 -26.66
CA TRP A 24 3.89 3.17 -26.67
C TRP A 24 2.72 3.33 -25.72
N ILE A 25 1.87 2.30 -25.58
CA ILE A 25 0.79 2.28 -24.59
C ILE A 25 1.37 2.41 -23.18
N THR A 26 2.41 1.64 -22.85
CA THR A 26 3.01 1.65 -21.51
C THR A 26 3.68 2.98 -21.20
N VAL A 27 4.41 3.55 -22.17
CA VAL A 27 5.01 4.88 -22.03
C VAL A 27 3.94 5.96 -21.85
N GLY A 28 2.87 5.92 -22.65
CA GLY A 28 1.74 6.86 -22.50
C GLY A 28 1.07 6.74 -21.13
N PHE A 29 0.80 5.51 -20.70
CA PHE A 29 0.20 5.22 -19.40
C PHE A 29 1.09 5.68 -18.24
N TYR A 30 2.41 5.53 -18.34
CA TYR A 30 3.35 6.07 -17.35
C TYR A 30 3.19 7.58 -17.18
N PHE A 31 3.17 8.35 -18.27
CA PHE A 31 3.01 9.80 -18.18
C PHE A 31 1.66 10.19 -17.60
N PHE A 32 0.60 9.45 -17.93
CA PHE A 32 -0.71 9.62 -17.31
C PHE A 32 -0.65 9.40 -15.80
N VAL A 33 -0.08 8.28 -15.34
CA VAL A 33 0.05 7.95 -13.91
C VAL A 33 0.89 9.01 -13.19
N VAL A 34 2.04 9.39 -13.73
CA VAL A 34 2.89 10.44 -13.13
C VAL A 34 2.13 11.76 -13.00
N THR A 35 1.33 12.13 -14.00
CA THR A 35 0.53 13.36 -13.96
C THR A 35 -0.50 13.31 -12.82
N VAL A 36 -1.22 12.20 -12.69
CA VAL A 36 -2.18 12.01 -11.59
C VAL A 36 -1.47 12.01 -10.23
N SER A 37 -0.32 11.33 -10.13
CA SER A 37 0.48 11.29 -8.90
C SER A 37 1.03 12.66 -8.51
N VAL A 38 1.42 13.51 -9.47
CA VAL A 38 1.82 14.91 -9.19
C VAL A 38 0.68 15.67 -8.54
N VAL A 39 -0.54 15.59 -9.07
CA VAL A 39 -1.72 16.26 -8.49
C VAL A 39 -1.96 15.78 -7.06
N GLN A 40 -1.91 14.47 -6.83
CA GLN A 40 -2.06 13.90 -5.50
C GLN A 40 -0.96 14.37 -4.54
N THR A 41 0.30 14.40 -4.99
CA THR A 41 1.44 14.83 -4.18
C THR A 41 1.38 16.31 -3.84
N VAL A 42 0.83 17.16 -4.72
CA VAL A 42 0.62 18.58 -4.42
C VAL A 42 -0.41 18.78 -3.31
N ILE A 43 -1.46 17.96 -3.26
CA ILE A 43 -2.54 18.06 -2.27
C ILE A 43 -2.13 17.48 -0.91
N TYR A 44 -1.52 16.29 -0.92
CA TYR A 44 -1.28 15.49 0.30
C TYR A 44 0.20 15.41 0.72
N GLY A 45 1.11 15.99 -0.06
CA GLY A 45 2.56 15.83 0.12
C GLY A 45 3.08 14.50 -0.43
N GLY A 46 4.32 14.13 -0.07
CA GLY A 46 4.94 12.85 -0.46
C GLY A 46 5.80 12.89 -1.73
N TRP A 47 6.54 13.97 -1.95
CA TRP A 47 7.45 14.15 -3.10
C TRP A 47 8.47 13.04 -3.27
N ILE A 48 8.93 12.44 -2.16
CA ILE A 48 9.90 11.34 -2.18
C ILE A 48 9.31 10.11 -2.90
N SER A 49 8.05 9.76 -2.61
CA SER A 49 7.37 8.61 -3.24
C SER A 49 7.18 8.83 -4.74
N LEU A 50 6.84 10.06 -5.14
CA LEU A 50 6.72 10.43 -6.55
C LEU A 50 8.07 10.31 -7.29
N LEU A 51 9.14 10.85 -6.72
CA LEU A 51 10.48 10.77 -7.30
C LEU A 51 10.98 9.33 -7.42
N PHE A 52 10.74 8.53 -6.38
CA PHE A 52 11.05 7.11 -6.37
C PHE A 52 10.35 6.40 -7.54
N LEU A 53 9.03 6.58 -7.70
CA LEU A 53 8.26 6.00 -8.79
C LEU A 53 8.74 6.52 -10.16
N ALA A 54 9.00 7.82 -10.27
CA ALA A 54 9.42 8.46 -11.52
C ALA A 54 10.77 7.91 -12.05
N ILE A 55 11.70 7.56 -11.15
CA ILE A 55 13.03 7.06 -11.52
C ILE A 55 13.05 5.54 -11.68
N ILE A 56 12.43 4.80 -10.76
CA ILE A 56 12.52 3.34 -10.73
C ILE A 56 11.70 2.71 -11.83
N PHE A 57 10.53 3.29 -12.15
CA PHE A 57 9.67 2.72 -13.18
C PHE A 57 10.36 2.64 -14.56
N PRO A 58 11.01 3.70 -15.10
CA PRO A 58 11.78 3.60 -16.34
C PRO A 58 12.87 2.53 -16.31
N VAL A 59 13.57 2.37 -15.17
CA VAL A 59 14.62 1.36 -15.01
C VAL A 59 14.04 -0.04 -15.04
N LEU A 60 13.00 -0.32 -14.26
CA LEU A 60 12.31 -1.61 -14.24
C LEU A 60 11.70 -1.93 -15.61
N PHE A 61 11.09 -0.94 -16.27
CA PHE A 61 10.53 -1.10 -17.60
C PHE A 61 11.58 -1.60 -18.59
N ARG A 62 12.80 -1.05 -18.59
CA ARG A 62 13.88 -1.53 -19.48
C ARG A 62 14.21 -2.98 -19.24
N ILE A 63 14.32 -3.37 -17.98
CA ILE A 63 14.69 -4.73 -17.59
C ILE A 63 13.60 -5.68 -18.06
N VAL A 64 12.35 -5.42 -17.68
CA VAL A 64 11.18 -6.23 -18.05
C VAL A 64 11.01 -6.29 -19.56
N TYR A 65 11.11 -5.17 -20.26
CA TYR A 65 10.98 -5.12 -21.72
C TYR A 65 12.09 -5.91 -22.42
N LYS A 66 13.33 -5.86 -21.91
CA LYS A 66 14.46 -6.66 -22.43
C LYS A 66 14.27 -8.15 -22.16
N VAL A 67 13.79 -8.53 -20.98
CA VAL A 67 13.46 -9.92 -20.65
C VAL A 67 12.35 -10.43 -21.56
N ASN A 68 11.25 -9.70 -21.71
CA ASN A 68 10.15 -10.06 -22.60
C ASN A 68 10.60 -10.20 -24.05
N TYR A 69 11.48 -9.33 -24.51
CA TYR A 69 12.10 -9.46 -25.83
C TYR A 69 12.94 -10.74 -25.97
N ASN A 70 13.78 -11.04 -24.98
CA ASN A 70 14.61 -12.25 -24.99
C ASN A 70 13.76 -13.52 -24.96
N ILE A 71 12.69 -13.53 -24.16
CA ILE A 71 11.70 -14.61 -24.13
C ILE A 71 11.05 -14.75 -25.50
N LEU A 72 10.55 -13.66 -26.10
CA LEU A 72 9.94 -13.71 -27.44
C LEU A 72 10.91 -14.29 -28.48
N LYS A 73 12.18 -13.89 -28.43
CA LYS A 73 13.21 -14.41 -29.34
C LYS A 73 13.45 -15.91 -29.12
N GLY A 74 13.51 -16.36 -27.87
CA GLY A 74 13.65 -17.78 -27.50
C GLY A 74 12.42 -18.63 -27.84
N LEU A 75 11.22 -18.06 -27.74
CA LEU A 75 9.96 -18.71 -28.11
C LEU A 75 9.77 -18.80 -29.63
N LYS A 76 10.49 -17.99 -30.41
CA LYS A 76 10.39 -17.95 -31.88
C LYS A 76 11.06 -19.19 -32.48
N GLY A 77 10.34 -20.30 -32.47
CA GLY A 77 10.81 -21.63 -32.88
C GLY A 77 10.26 -22.77 -32.00
N MET A 78 9.63 -22.45 -30.87
CA MET A 78 8.98 -23.44 -30.01
C MET A 78 7.62 -23.86 -30.54
N ASN A 79 7.24 -25.11 -30.28
CA ASN A 79 5.93 -25.67 -30.62
C ASN A 79 4.81 -24.84 -29.94
N LYS A 80 3.75 -24.52 -30.68
CA LYS A 80 2.59 -23.74 -30.21
C LYS A 80 1.97 -24.33 -28.94
N GLN A 81 1.99 -25.65 -28.78
CA GLN A 81 1.49 -26.32 -27.58
C GLN A 81 2.35 -26.02 -26.33
N ALA A 82 3.67 -25.95 -26.47
CA ALA A 82 4.55 -25.61 -25.36
C ALA A 82 4.37 -24.15 -24.91
N ILE A 83 4.13 -23.23 -25.85
CA ILE A 83 3.85 -21.82 -25.55
C ILE A 83 2.52 -21.67 -24.79
N LEU A 84 1.48 -22.44 -25.17
CA LEU A 84 0.20 -22.47 -24.47
C LEU A 84 0.33 -23.01 -23.04
N ILE A 85 1.07 -24.11 -22.85
CA ILE A 85 1.31 -24.68 -21.51
C ILE A 85 2.06 -23.67 -20.64
N LEU A 86 3.11 -23.03 -21.16
CA LEU A 86 3.88 -22.04 -20.41
C LEU A 86 3.02 -20.84 -20.01
N GLY A 87 2.19 -20.33 -20.93
CA GLY A 87 1.25 -19.24 -20.67
C GLY A 87 0.19 -19.61 -19.63
N LEU A 88 -0.32 -20.84 -19.67
CA LEU A 88 -1.31 -21.35 -18.72
C LEU A 88 -0.72 -21.49 -17.30
N VAL A 89 0.50 -22.03 -17.19
CA VAL A 89 1.23 -22.14 -15.90
C VAL A 89 1.49 -20.74 -15.33
N PHE A 90 1.96 -19.80 -16.15
CA PHE A 90 2.23 -18.44 -15.71
C PHE A 90 0.94 -17.71 -15.30
N GLY A 91 -0.14 -17.90 -16.06
CA GLY A 91 -1.47 -17.37 -15.76
C GLY A 91 -2.01 -17.87 -14.42
N LEU A 92 -1.98 -19.18 -14.19
CA LEU A 92 -2.37 -19.79 -12.92
C LEU A 92 -1.51 -19.29 -11.75
N PHE A 93 -0.21 -19.12 -11.97
CA PHE A 93 0.68 -18.55 -10.97
C PHE A 93 0.29 -17.12 -10.60
N THR A 94 0.02 -16.24 -11.57
CA THR A 94 -0.44 -14.87 -11.30
C THR A 94 -1.80 -14.82 -10.61
N VAL A 95 -2.76 -15.66 -11.00
CA VAL A 95 -4.07 -15.75 -10.34
C VAL A 95 -3.90 -16.26 -8.90
N GLY A 96 -3.07 -17.26 -8.68
CA GLY A 96 -2.73 -17.76 -7.34
C GLY A 96 -2.09 -16.69 -6.46
N MET A 97 -1.12 -15.93 -6.99
CA MET A 97 -0.51 -14.81 -6.29
C MET A 97 -1.52 -13.71 -5.95
N PHE A 98 -2.45 -13.39 -6.85
CA PHE A 98 -3.53 -12.43 -6.59
C PHE A 98 -4.51 -12.95 -5.53
N ALA A 99 -4.90 -14.22 -5.60
CA ALA A 99 -5.78 -14.85 -4.61
C ALA A 99 -5.14 -14.87 -3.22
N ILE A 100 -3.85 -15.21 -3.13
CA ILE A 100 -3.08 -15.13 -1.88
C ILE A 100 -3.02 -13.67 -1.39
N ALA A 101 -2.70 -12.71 -2.26
CA ALA A 101 -2.69 -11.29 -1.89
C ALA A 101 -4.05 -10.78 -1.41
N LEU A 102 -5.17 -11.32 -1.89
CA LEU A 102 -6.52 -11.01 -1.41
C LEU A 102 -6.85 -11.70 -0.09
N LEU A 103 -6.44 -12.96 0.09
CA LEU A 103 -6.71 -13.74 1.29
C LEU A 103 -5.85 -13.32 2.48
N PHE A 104 -4.65 -12.81 2.22
CA PHE A 104 -3.69 -12.31 3.22
C PHE A 104 -3.56 -10.77 3.17
N GLY A 105 -4.37 -10.10 2.34
CA GLY A 105 -4.47 -8.65 2.23
C GLY A 105 -5.35 -8.08 3.33
N ASP A 106 -4.97 -8.27 4.59
CA ASP A 106 -5.58 -7.53 5.69
C ASP A 106 -5.40 -6.01 5.41
N ASN A 107 -6.51 -5.25 5.34
CA ASN A 107 -6.66 -3.77 5.37
C ASN A 107 -7.37 -3.10 4.16
N VAL A 108 -8.68 -3.27 3.99
CA VAL A 108 -9.51 -2.29 3.25
C VAL A 108 -10.83 -1.99 3.98
N SER A 109 -10.74 -1.23 5.06
CA SER A 109 -11.63 -0.09 5.40
C SER A 109 -11.35 0.36 6.84
N ILE A 110 -10.56 1.44 6.99
CA ILE A 110 -10.40 2.13 8.28
C ILE A 110 -11.12 3.46 8.16
N GLY A 111 -12.42 3.45 8.48
CA GLY A 111 -13.18 4.65 8.77
C GLY A 111 -13.17 4.90 10.27
N SER A 112 -12.04 5.37 10.81
CA SER A 112 -12.00 5.88 12.19
C SER A 112 -12.15 7.39 12.13
N SER A 113 -13.30 7.89 12.59
CA SER A 113 -13.49 9.32 12.83
C SER A 113 -13.40 9.56 14.33
N LYS A 114 -12.37 10.32 14.73
CA LYS A 114 -12.20 10.83 16.10
C LYS A 114 -12.64 12.28 16.08
N SER A 115 -13.76 12.59 16.73
CA SER A 115 -14.15 13.98 17.00
C SER A 115 -14.13 14.22 18.49
N VAL A 116 -13.32 15.20 18.92
CA VAL A 116 -13.33 15.71 20.28
C VAL A 116 -14.30 16.89 20.30
N ILE A 117 -15.43 16.75 20.97
CA ILE A 117 -16.38 17.85 21.19
C ILE A 117 -16.51 17.99 22.71
N ASN A 118 -16.15 19.16 23.25
CA ASN A 118 -16.32 19.52 24.65
C ASN A 118 -15.71 18.55 25.70
N GLY A 119 -14.52 17.99 25.44
CA GLY A 119 -13.82 17.13 26.40
C GLY A 119 -14.35 15.68 26.47
N GLU A 120 -15.43 15.37 25.75
CA GLU A 120 -15.91 14.01 25.55
C GLU A 120 -15.24 13.40 24.31
N VAL A 121 -14.51 12.31 24.52
CA VAL A 121 -13.85 11.56 23.45
C VAL A 121 -14.90 10.63 22.81
N LYS A 122 -15.48 11.06 21.69
CA LYS A 122 -16.37 10.22 20.90
C LYS A 122 -15.57 9.45 19.86
N LEU A 123 -15.36 8.16 20.12
CA LEU A 123 -14.68 7.23 19.22
C LEU A 123 -15.72 6.33 18.55
N SER A 124 -15.87 6.47 17.23
CA SER A 124 -16.73 5.59 16.43
C SER A 124 -15.87 4.66 15.60
N ILE A 125 -15.91 3.36 15.93
CA ILE A 125 -15.17 2.29 15.25
C ILE A 125 -16.16 1.49 14.40
N GLY A 126 -16.03 1.55 13.07
CA GLY A 126 -16.93 0.87 12.13
C GLY A 126 -16.78 -0.65 12.01
N SER A 127 -15.84 -1.29 12.73
CA SER A 127 -15.41 -2.71 12.60
C SER A 127 -14.84 -3.08 11.20
N LEU A 128 -14.11 -4.19 10.94
CA LEU A 128 -13.91 -5.45 11.65
C LEU A 128 -12.40 -5.72 11.92
N LYS A 129 -12.05 -5.94 13.20
CA LYS A 129 -10.73 -6.29 13.77
C LYS A 129 -9.63 -5.21 13.73
N GLY A 130 -9.01 -5.01 14.89
CA GLY A 130 -7.83 -4.16 15.08
C GLY A 130 -7.60 -3.86 16.56
N TYR A 131 -6.36 -3.51 16.92
CA TYR A 131 -6.03 -2.91 18.22
C TYR A 131 -6.08 -1.39 18.06
N HIS A 132 -6.74 -0.69 18.98
CA HIS A 132 -6.82 0.76 18.99
C HIS A 132 -6.40 1.30 20.36
N ASP A 133 -5.32 2.06 20.38
CA ASP A 133 -4.89 2.79 21.56
C ASP A 133 -5.70 4.08 21.69
N VAL A 134 -6.48 4.17 22.76
CA VAL A 134 -7.16 5.40 23.14
C VAL A 134 -6.26 6.19 24.09
N GLU A 135 -6.18 7.49 23.85
CA GLU A 135 -5.24 8.44 24.43
C GLU A 135 -5.13 8.35 25.96
N SER A 136 -3.90 8.48 26.47
CA SER A 136 -3.57 8.32 27.89
C SER A 136 -4.12 9.47 28.74
N PHE A 137 -4.86 9.13 29.79
CA PHE A 137 -5.30 10.10 30.81
C PHE A 137 -4.27 10.17 31.94
N ASP A 138 -3.78 11.36 32.27
CA ASP A 138 -2.90 11.58 33.41
C ASP A 138 -3.75 11.89 34.66
N VAL A 139 -3.65 11.05 35.68
CA VAL A 139 -4.48 11.13 36.88
C VAL A 139 -3.59 11.50 38.05
N THR A 140 -3.44 12.81 38.26
CA THR A 140 -2.50 13.33 39.27
C THR A 140 -3.10 13.48 40.66
N LYS A 141 -4.45 13.43 40.81
CA LYS A 141 -5.12 13.52 42.12
C LYS A 141 -6.39 12.66 42.17
N ASN A 142 -6.47 11.81 43.18
CA ASN A 142 -7.54 10.90 43.59
C ASN A 142 -7.48 9.47 43.00
N ARG A 143 -7.56 8.51 43.94
CA ARG A 143 -7.16 7.10 43.80
C ARG A 143 -8.21 6.21 43.09
N THR A 144 -9.22 6.79 42.46
CA THR A 144 -10.25 6.04 41.73
C THR A 144 -10.65 6.81 40.49
N VAL A 145 -10.44 6.20 39.33
CA VAL A 145 -10.75 6.77 38.02
C VAL A 145 -11.91 5.98 37.45
N SER A 146 -13.05 6.64 37.28
CA SER A 146 -14.15 6.08 36.52
C SER A 146 -13.98 6.50 35.06
N ILE A 147 -13.83 5.54 34.15
CA ILE A 147 -13.78 5.78 32.71
C ILE A 147 -15.16 5.38 32.17
N PRO A 148 -16.13 6.31 32.08
CA PRO A 148 -17.43 6.00 31.51
C PRO A 148 -17.25 5.70 30.02
N TYR A 149 -17.72 4.53 29.59
CA TYR A 149 -17.77 4.16 28.18
C TYR A 149 -19.11 3.50 27.87
N ILE A 150 -19.59 3.70 26.65
CA ILE A 150 -20.75 3.03 26.11
C ILE A 150 -20.27 2.22 24.91
N ALA A 151 -20.43 0.91 24.97
CA ALA A 151 -20.11 0.00 23.88
C ALA A 151 -21.37 -0.74 23.43
N SER A 152 -21.57 -0.86 22.12
CA SER A 152 -22.61 -1.70 21.52
C SER A 152 -21.93 -2.60 20.49
N VAL A 153 -22.08 -3.92 20.64
CA VAL A 153 -21.47 -4.93 19.76
C VAL A 153 -22.60 -5.75 19.17
N GLY A 154 -22.67 -5.80 17.83
CA GLY A 154 -23.67 -6.62 17.11
C GLY A 154 -23.35 -8.11 17.20
N GLU A 155 -22.18 -8.53 16.69
CA GLU A 155 -21.69 -9.91 16.75
C GLU A 155 -20.19 -9.93 17.14
N GLY A 156 -19.80 -10.82 18.06
CA GLY A 156 -18.43 -11.01 18.54
C GLY A 156 -18.19 -10.63 20.00
N SER A 157 -16.93 -10.69 20.45
CA SER A 157 -16.50 -10.28 21.78
C SER A 157 -15.56 -9.09 21.71
N PHE A 158 -15.65 -8.19 22.70
CA PHE A 158 -14.70 -7.11 22.89
C PHE A 158 -13.95 -7.31 24.22
N TYR A 159 -12.67 -6.98 24.23
CA TYR A 159 -11.84 -7.02 25.43
C TYR A 159 -11.28 -5.62 25.69
N MET A 160 -11.51 -5.11 26.89
CA MET A 160 -10.90 -3.87 27.35
C MET A 160 -9.72 -4.20 28.27
N TYR A 161 -8.54 -3.72 27.90
CA TYR A 161 -7.34 -3.83 28.73
C TYR A 161 -6.96 -2.46 29.25
N VAL A 162 -6.93 -2.32 30.58
CA VAL A 162 -6.48 -1.10 31.24
C VAL A 162 -5.07 -1.35 31.78
N ARG A 163 -4.08 -0.61 31.28
CA ARG A 163 -2.70 -0.66 31.78
C ARG A 163 -2.42 0.57 32.64
N GLY A 164 -2.32 0.38 33.96
CA GLY A 164 -1.90 1.43 34.89
C GLY A 164 -0.38 1.49 35.01
N PHE A 165 0.20 2.70 35.04
CA PHE A 165 1.61 2.92 35.31
C PHE A 165 1.75 3.70 36.63
N GLN A 166 2.21 3.04 37.70
CA GLN A 166 2.40 3.67 39.00
C GLN A 166 3.82 4.21 39.12
N LYS A 167 3.99 5.53 39.02
CA LYS A 167 5.29 6.19 39.20
C LYS A 167 5.53 6.42 40.69
N TYR A 168 6.28 5.52 41.34
CA TYR A 168 6.69 5.70 42.74
C TYR A 168 7.67 6.88 42.84
N CYS A 169 7.26 7.97 43.48
CA CYS A 169 8.17 9.04 43.86
C CYS A 169 8.95 8.63 45.10
N MET A 170 10.24 8.29 44.96
CA MET A 170 11.17 8.20 46.10
C MET A 170 11.36 9.60 46.68
N GLY A 171 10.76 9.85 47.85
CA GLY A 171 10.99 11.07 48.61
C GLY A 171 12.41 11.09 49.17
N ARG A 172 13.23 12.05 48.73
CA ARG A 172 14.39 12.51 49.50
C ARG A 172 13.86 13.16 50.79
N ARG A 173 14.10 12.51 51.93
CA ARG A 173 14.04 13.19 53.23
C ARG A 173 15.19 14.19 53.27
N ASN A 174 14.87 15.46 53.48
CA ASN A 174 15.82 16.44 53.99
C ASN A 174 15.26 16.99 55.31
N HIS A 175 16.20 17.14 56.25
CA HIS A 175 16.10 17.55 57.66
C HIS A 175 15.74 16.45 58.64
#